data_AF-A0A1Y1LJ51-F1
#
_entry.id   AF-A0A1Y1LJ51-F1
#
_cell.length_a   1.000
_cell.length_b   1.000
_cell.length_c   1.000
_cell.angle_alpha   90.00
_cell.angle_beta   90.00
_cell.angle_gamma   90.00
#
_symmetry.space_group_name_H-M   'P 1'
#
loop_
_entity.id
_entity.type
_entity.pdbx_description
1 polymer ?
#
loop_
_entity_poly.entity_id
_entity_poly.type
_entity_poly.pdbx_seq_one_letter_code
_entity_poly.pdbx_strand_id
1 'polypeptide(L)'
;YRCIPSSDTMKIQLLVLVVFCFACAVIASDDFVCQEGVPYKENNCNRCWCQNGHLACHLMGCIGKVTEDMRKCEPGTRSQVDCNDCVCLKNVGTLCTDHDCKKV
;
A
#
# COMPACT_ATOMS: atom_id res chain seq x y z
N TYR A 1 18.78 -45.33 23.55
CA TYR A 1 18.72 -44.40 22.40
C TYR A 1 17.37 -44.59 21.73
N ARG A 2 16.51 -43.55 21.67
CA ARG A 2 15.23 -43.63 20.94
C ARG A 2 15.48 -43.11 19.52
N CYS A 3 15.40 -43.99 18.52
CA CYS A 3 15.42 -43.58 17.12
C CYS A 3 14.02 -43.08 16.77
N ILE A 4 13.88 -41.77 16.52
CA ILE A 4 12.63 -41.19 16.00
C ILE A 4 12.55 -41.56 14.51
N PRO A 5 11.42 -42.10 14.01
CA PRO A 5 11.30 -42.51 12.60
C PRO A 5 11.45 -41.31 11.66
N SER A 6 12.26 -41.43 10.60
CA SER A 6 12.49 -40.33 9.63
C SER A 6 11.22 -39.91 8.86
N SER A 7 10.18 -40.75 8.87
CA SER A 7 8.87 -40.43 8.29
C SER A 7 8.11 -39.38 9.12
N ASP A 8 8.31 -39.30 10.43
CA ASP A 8 7.61 -38.36 11.29
C ASP A 8 8.28 -36.98 11.24
N THR A 9 9.60 -36.93 11.07
CA THR A 9 10.34 -35.68 10.90
C THR A 9 9.95 -34.95 9.62
N MET A 10 9.67 -35.67 8.51
CA MET A 10 9.24 -35.05 7.24
C MET A 10 7.82 -34.45 7.33
N LYS A 11 6.90 -35.12 8.04
CA LYS A 11 5.54 -34.61 8.28
C LYS A 11 5.53 -33.42 9.22
N ILE A 12 6.35 -33.46 10.27
CA ILE A 12 6.51 -32.34 11.21
C ILE A 12 7.13 -31.14 10.49
N GLN A 13 8.16 -31.34 9.67
CA GLN A 13 8.74 -30.23 8.88
C GLN A 13 7.74 -29.65 7.88
N LEU A 14 6.93 -30.49 7.22
CA LEU A 14 5.87 -30.03 6.33
C LEU A 14 4.81 -29.22 7.08
N LEU A 15 4.36 -29.68 8.25
CA LEU A 15 3.41 -28.96 9.10
C LEU A 15 3.98 -27.62 9.57
N VAL A 16 5.25 -27.59 10.00
CA VAL A 16 5.93 -26.35 10.41
C VAL A 16 6.03 -25.37 9.24
N LEU A 17 6.39 -25.84 8.05
CA LEU A 17 6.43 -25.01 6.84
C LEU A 17 5.05 -24.45 6.47
N VAL A 18 4.00 -25.26 6.53
CA VAL A 18 2.63 -24.83 6.25
C VAL A 18 2.16 -23.78 7.26
N VAL A 19 2.41 -23.99 8.55
CA VAL A 19 2.06 -23.03 9.61
C VAL A 19 2.85 -21.73 9.46
N PHE A 20 4.14 -21.81 9.14
CA PHE A 20 4.98 -20.64 8.90
C PHE A 20 4.51 -19.85 7.67
N CYS A 21 4.22 -20.52 6.55
CA CYS A 21 3.67 -19.88 5.35
C CYS A 21 2.32 -19.21 5.61
N PHE A 22 1.42 -19.86 6.36
CA PHE A 22 0.14 -19.26 6.74
C PHE A 22 0.34 -18.03 7.63
N ALA A 23 1.25 -18.08 8.60
CA ALA A 23 1.58 -16.93 9.43
C ALA A 23 2.17 -15.77 8.60
N CYS A 24 3.09 -16.05 7.68
CA CYS A 24 3.68 -15.03 6.81
C CYS A 24 2.64 -14.38 5.87
N ALA A 25 1.70 -15.15 5.32
CA ALA A 25 0.64 -14.61 4.48
C ALA A 25 -0.30 -13.65 5.24
N VAL A 26 -0.47 -13.85 6.55
CA VAL A 26 -1.28 -12.98 7.42
C VAL A 26 -0.54 -11.68 7.78
N ILE A 27 0.80 -11.65 7.74
CA ILE A 27 1.62 -10.54 8.25
C ILE A 27 2.18 -9.66 7.12
N ALA A 28 1.93 -9.98 5.84
CA ALA A 28 2.34 -9.10 4.74
C ALA A 28 1.59 -7.75 4.80
N SER A 29 2.16 -6.75 5.47
CA SER A 29 1.68 -5.37 5.39
C SER A 29 2.15 -4.79 4.07
N ASP A 30 1.19 -4.41 3.22
CA ASP A 30 1.43 -3.73 1.96
C ASP A 30 1.66 -2.24 2.26
N ASP A 31 2.77 -1.94 2.93
CA ASP A 31 3.19 -0.57 3.20
C ASP A 31 3.44 0.10 1.85
N PHE A 32 2.70 1.17 1.57
CA PHE A 32 2.83 1.87 0.29
C PHE A 32 4.24 2.41 0.11
N VAL A 33 4.86 2.06 -1.02
CA VAL A 33 6.13 2.60 -1.49
C VAL A 33 5.87 3.33 -2.81
N CYS A 34 6.26 4.60 -2.88
CA CYS A 34 6.13 5.38 -4.11
C CYS A 34 7.17 4.94 -5.15
N GLN A 35 6.90 5.24 -6.42
CA GLN A 35 7.77 4.91 -7.54
C GLN A 35 8.47 6.17 -8.08
N GLU A 36 9.77 6.06 -8.34
CA GLU A 36 10.53 7.18 -8.91
C GLU A 36 10.03 7.57 -10.30
N GLY A 37 9.93 8.88 -10.54
CA GLY A 37 9.41 9.44 -11.79
C GLY A 37 7.89 9.40 -11.93
N VAL A 38 7.16 8.74 -11.02
CA VAL A 38 5.70 8.78 -11.01
C VAL A 38 5.23 10.04 -10.26
N PRO A 39 4.40 10.90 -10.89
CA PRO A 39 3.81 12.04 -10.20
C PRO A 39 2.65 11.56 -9.33
N TYR A 40 2.51 12.17 -8.16
CA TYR A 40 1.44 11.85 -7.22
C TYR A 40 0.69 13.11 -6.79
N LYS A 41 -0.56 12.93 -6.35
CA LYS A 41 -1.40 13.97 -5.78
C LYS A 41 -2.07 13.50 -4.51
N GLU A 42 -1.79 14.22 -3.43
CA GLU A 42 -2.35 13.96 -2.10
C GLU A 42 -3.67 14.72 -1.95
N ASN A 43 -4.74 14.00 -1.63
CA ASN A 43 -6.08 14.52 -1.33
C ASN A 43 -6.62 15.48 -2.40
N ASN A 44 -6.28 15.23 -3.68
CA ASN A 44 -6.54 16.10 -4.82
C ASN A 44 -6.09 17.56 -4.61
N CYS A 45 -4.99 17.76 -3.88
CA CYS A 45 -4.46 19.09 -3.57
C CYS A 45 -2.94 19.17 -3.74
N ASN A 46 -2.15 18.57 -2.84
CA ASN A 46 -0.70 18.71 -2.88
C ASN A 46 -0.13 17.81 -3.97
N ARG A 47 0.72 18.38 -4.82
CA ARG A 47 1.53 17.60 -5.74
C ARG A 47 2.70 17.01 -4.97
N CYS A 48 3.00 15.75 -5.25
CA CYS A 48 4.04 15.00 -4.61
C CYS A 48 4.91 14.31 -5.66
N TRP A 49 6.14 13.99 -5.26
CA TRP A 49 7.09 13.20 -6.02
C TRP A 49 7.73 12.17 -5.10
N CYS A 50 8.22 11.10 -5.70
CA CYS A 50 8.99 10.11 -4.97
C CYS A 50 10.47 10.50 -4.98
N GLN A 51 11.14 10.29 -3.85
CA GLN A 51 12.58 10.47 -3.67
C GLN A 51 13.11 9.34 -2.80
N ASN A 52 13.88 8.43 -3.40
CA ASN A 52 14.44 7.25 -2.74
C ASN A 52 13.38 6.37 -2.04
N GLY A 53 12.18 6.26 -2.62
CA GLY A 53 11.06 5.50 -2.05
C GLY A 53 10.28 6.26 -0.96
N HIS A 54 10.65 7.52 -0.68
CA HIS A 54 9.92 8.40 0.22
C HIS A 54 9.09 9.41 -0.56
N LEU A 55 7.82 9.56 -0.18
CA LEU A 55 6.94 10.54 -0.78
C LEU A 55 7.22 11.94 -0.21
N ALA A 56 7.58 12.87 -1.07
CA ALA A 56 7.73 14.28 -0.74
C ALA A 56 6.61 15.10 -1.41
N CYS A 57 5.91 15.92 -0.64
CA CYS A 57 4.76 16.70 -1.10
C CYS A 57 4.99 18.19 -0.89
N HIS A 58 4.36 19.01 -1.72
CA HIS A 58 4.19 20.43 -1.39
C HIS A 58 3.36 20.60 -0.11
N LEU A 59 3.59 21.71 0.61
CA LEU A 59 2.87 22.07 1.84
C LEU A 59 1.86 23.21 1.57
N MET A 60 0.96 23.01 0.61
CA MET A 60 -0.06 24.01 0.28
C MET A 60 -1.25 23.90 1.25
N GLY A 61 -1.92 25.03 1.49
CA GLY A 61 -3.15 25.08 2.28
C GLY A 61 -4.32 24.42 1.52
N CYS A 62 -4.62 23.17 1.84
CA CYS A 62 -5.65 22.38 1.16
C CYS A 62 -7.02 22.54 1.83
N ILE A 63 -7.82 23.46 1.29
CA ILE A 63 -9.14 23.85 1.78
C ILE A 63 -10.20 23.47 0.74
N GLY A 64 -11.29 22.84 1.18
CA GLY A 64 -12.44 22.54 0.33
C GLY A 64 -12.99 21.13 0.55
N LYS A 65 -14.29 20.99 0.26
CA LYS A 65 -15.04 19.76 0.52
C LYS A 65 -14.43 18.51 -0.15
N VAL A 66 -13.97 18.64 -1.40
CA VAL A 66 -13.39 17.50 -2.15
C VAL A 66 -12.15 16.95 -1.44
N THR A 67 -11.24 17.81 -1.01
CA THR A 67 -10.04 17.41 -0.27
C THR A 67 -10.40 16.87 1.11
N GLU A 68 -11.37 17.47 1.81
CA GLU A 68 -11.86 16.93 3.09
C GLU A 68 -12.45 15.54 2.97
N ASP A 69 -13.21 15.27 1.90
CA ASP A 69 -13.78 13.95 1.65
C ASP A 69 -12.67 12.95 1.29
N MET A 70 -11.67 13.35 0.51
CA MET A 70 -10.53 12.48 0.17
C MET A 70 -9.60 12.18 1.35
N ARG A 71 -9.58 13.02 2.39
CA ARG A 71 -8.91 12.70 3.67
C ARG A 71 -9.64 11.60 4.44
N LYS A 72 -10.93 11.41 4.19
CA LYS A 72 -11.79 10.42 4.86
C LYS A 72 -11.93 9.19 3.97
N CYS A 73 -10.90 8.35 3.97
CA CYS A 73 -10.93 7.05 3.32
C CYS A 73 -10.55 5.94 4.31
N GLU A 74 -10.85 4.69 3.97
CA GLU A 74 -10.49 3.53 4.79
C GLU A 74 -9.03 3.11 4.48
N PRO A 75 -8.10 3.16 5.44
CA PRO A 75 -6.69 2.85 5.19
C PRO A 75 -6.48 1.46 4.57
N GLY A 76 -5.59 1.37 3.57
CA GLY A 76 -5.30 0.15 2.83
C GLY A 76 -6.23 -0.11 1.66
N THR A 77 -7.34 0.63 1.53
CA THR A 77 -8.20 0.52 0.35
C THR A 77 -7.55 1.15 -0.89
N ARG A 78 -7.85 0.57 -2.05
CA ARG A 78 -7.43 1.04 -3.36
C ARG A 78 -8.66 1.43 -4.17
N SER A 79 -8.54 2.50 -4.95
CA SER A 79 -9.60 3.00 -5.81
C SER A 79 -9.00 3.58 -7.09
N GLN A 80 -9.86 4.01 -8.01
CA GLN A 80 -9.44 4.69 -9.23
C GLN A 80 -10.28 5.96 -9.39
N VAL A 81 -9.63 7.06 -9.72
CA VAL A 81 -10.26 8.34 -10.04
C VAL A 81 -9.79 8.72 -11.45
N ASP A 82 -10.74 8.78 -12.39
CA ASP A 82 -10.44 8.86 -13.82
C ASP A 82 -9.51 7.71 -14.26
N CYS A 83 -8.29 8.03 -14.71
CA CYS A 83 -7.27 7.06 -15.07
C CYS A 83 -6.20 6.86 -13.99
N ASN A 84 -6.33 7.55 -12.85
CA ASN A 84 -5.34 7.55 -11.80
C ASN A 84 -5.67 6.52 -10.73
N ASP A 85 -4.70 5.66 -10.43
CA ASP A 85 -4.79 4.72 -9.33
C ASP A 85 -4.54 5.42 -8.00
N CYS A 86 -5.36 5.11 -7.01
CA CYS A 86 -5.37 5.73 -5.71
C CYS A 86 -5.26 4.70 -4.59
N VAL A 87 -4.60 5.08 -3.51
CA VAL A 87 -4.50 4.31 -2.26
C VAL A 87 -4.83 5.19 -1.07
N CYS A 88 -5.56 4.63 -0.11
CA CYS A 88 -5.79 5.30 1.17
C CYS A 88 -4.68 4.98 2.17
N LEU A 89 -3.95 5.99 2.60
CA LEU A 89 -2.87 5.87 3.56
C LEU A 89 -3.31 6.38 4.94
N LYS A 90 -2.96 5.62 5.98
CA LYS A 90 -3.25 6.00 7.37
C LYS A 90 -2.62 7.36 7.68
N ASN A 91 -3.40 8.27 8.27
CA ASN A 91 -3.03 9.65 8.64
C ASN A 91 -2.74 10.62 7.49
N VAL A 92 -2.74 10.17 6.24
CA VAL A 92 -2.56 11.03 5.05
C VAL A 92 -3.90 11.21 4.33
N GLY A 93 -4.68 10.14 4.17
CA GLY A 93 -5.87 10.14 3.33
C GLY A 93 -5.57 9.52 1.96
N THR A 94 -6.24 10.01 0.92
CA THR A 94 -6.14 9.45 -0.43
C THR A 94 -4.91 10.01 -1.14
N LEU A 95 -4.05 9.12 -1.63
CA LEU A 95 -2.94 9.45 -2.51
C LEU A 95 -3.19 8.80 -3.87
N CYS A 96 -3.22 9.62 -4.92
CA CYS A 96 -3.39 9.13 -6.29
C CYS A 96 -2.11 9.36 -7.09
N THR A 97 -1.91 8.58 -8.14
CA THR A 97 -1.10 9.01 -9.27
C THR A 97 -1.68 10.29 -9.90
N ASP A 98 -0.86 11.11 -10.54
CA ASP A 98 -1.26 12.40 -11.13
C ASP A 98 -0.92 12.44 -12.62
N HIS A 99 -1.41 11.45 -13.35
CA HIS A 99 -1.32 11.39 -14.81
C HIS A 99 -2.36 12.29 -15.47
N ASP A 100 -1.96 12.88 -16.60
CA ASP A 100 -2.87 13.61 -17.48
C ASP A 100 -3.82 12.63 -18.19
N CYS A 101 -5.03 12.46 -17.64
CA CYS A 101 -6.03 11.59 -18.22
C CYS A 101 -6.62 12.19 -19.49
N LYS A 102 -6.59 11.42 -20.59
CA LYS A 102 -7.32 11.79 -21.82
C LYS A 102 -8.81 11.66 -21.55
N LYS A 103 -9.55 12.74 -21.74
CA LYS A 103 -11.01 12.69 -21.83
C LYS A 103 -11.36 12.14 -23.21
N VAL A 104 -11.90 10.92 -23.25
CA VAL A 104 -12.43 10.31 -24.47
C VAL A 104 -13.84 10.83 -24.71
#